data_AF-A0A2M7T7Y3-F1
#
_entry.id   AF-A0A2M7T7Y3-F1
#
_cell.length_a   1.000
_cell.length_b   1.000
_cell.length_c   1.000
_cell.angle_alpha   90.00
_cell.angle_beta   90.00
_cell.angle_gamma   90.00
#
_symmetry.space_group_name_H-M   'P 1'
#
loop_
_entity.id
_entity.type
_entity.pdbx_description
1 polymer ?
#
loop_
_entity_poly.entity_id
_entity_poly.type
_entity_poly.pdbx_seq_one_letter_code
_entity_poly.pdbx_strand_id
1 'polypeptide(L)'
;MFEVLTFANLVATIKPEIATRGVNIRVKKVTARELKNKTGEIIRKAREGEKFLITVRGKPAAAILPAEYLEKKTGDLRPAEQAWKDIEETLKQSSPEFKTWQEAMAWTRKRA
;
A
#
# COMPACT_ATOMS: atom_id res chain seq x y z
N MET A 1 -4.31 16.74 19.74
CA MET A 1 -4.37 17.10 18.31
C MET A 1 -3.41 16.22 17.48
N PHE A 2 -3.44 14.89 17.66
CA PHE A 2 -2.46 13.95 17.08
C PHE A 2 -3.09 12.76 16.32
N GLU A 3 -4.42 12.70 16.19
CA GLU A 3 -5.10 11.53 15.61
C GLU A 3 -5.37 11.62 14.09
N VAL A 4 -5.39 12.83 13.52
CA VAL A 4 -5.81 13.03 12.12
C VAL A 4 -4.70 12.74 11.11
N LEU A 5 -3.43 12.96 11.49
CA LEU A 5 -2.25 12.70 10.65
C LEU A 5 -1.99 11.20 10.45
N THR A 6 -2.44 10.35 11.37
CA THR A 6 -2.26 8.89 11.31
C THR A 6 -3.18 8.24 10.27
N PHE A 7 -4.41 8.73 10.13
CA PHE A 7 -5.42 8.20 9.19
C PHE A 7 -5.11 8.55 7.73
N ALA A 8 -4.71 9.79 7.45
CA ALA A 8 -4.36 10.22 6.10
C ALA A 8 -3.13 9.43 5.58
N ASN A 9 -2.12 9.23 6.43
CA ASN A 9 -0.95 8.41 6.09
C ASN A 9 -1.27 6.92 5.97
N LEU A 10 -2.25 6.38 6.69
CA LEU A 10 -2.67 4.97 6.54
C LEU A 10 -3.37 4.73 5.19
N VAL A 11 -4.31 5.60 4.81
CA VAL A 11 -4.99 5.53 3.50
C VAL A 11 -3.99 5.78 2.36
N ALA A 12 -3.05 6.71 2.54
CA ALA A 12 -2.00 7.00 1.57
C ALA A 12 -0.89 5.94 1.50
N THR A 13 -0.76 5.01 2.46
CA THR A 13 0.12 3.84 2.34
C THR A 13 -0.58 2.70 1.60
N ILE A 14 -1.87 2.51 1.86
CA ILE A 14 -2.65 1.45 1.23
C ILE A 14 -2.92 1.78 -0.24
N LYS A 15 -3.26 3.02 -0.62
CA LYS A 15 -3.58 3.42 -2.02
C LYS A 15 -2.44 3.22 -3.06
N PRO A 16 -1.17 3.56 -2.79
CA PRO A 16 -0.09 3.38 -3.77
C PRO A 16 0.40 1.93 -3.84
N GLU A 17 0.29 1.12 -2.78
CA GLU A 17 0.64 -0.31 -2.84
C GLU A 17 -0.29 -1.10 -3.77
N ILE A 18 -1.58 -0.72 -3.86
CA ILE A 18 -2.54 -1.32 -4.82
C ILE A 18 -2.33 -0.85 -6.26
N ALA A 19 -1.65 0.28 -6.47
CA ALA A 19 -1.57 0.93 -7.77
C ALA A 19 -0.24 0.69 -8.52
N THR A 20 0.88 0.48 -7.82
CA THR A 20 2.22 0.58 -8.46
C THR A 20 2.98 -0.75 -8.56
N ARG A 21 2.56 -1.81 -7.89
CA ARG A 21 3.09 -3.16 -8.15
C ARG A 21 1.95 -4.17 -8.08
N GLY A 22 1.93 -5.13 -9.00
CA GLY A 22 1.09 -6.33 -8.92
C GLY A 22 1.44 -7.25 -7.72
N VAL A 23 1.67 -6.68 -6.54
CA VAL A 23 1.72 -7.42 -5.28
C VAL A 23 0.29 -7.73 -4.94
N ASN A 24 -0.10 -8.99 -5.11
CA ASN A 24 -1.41 -9.49 -4.73
C ASN A 24 -1.48 -9.55 -3.19
N ILE A 25 -1.62 -8.40 -2.54
CA ILE A 25 -1.76 -8.30 -1.09
C ILE A 25 -3.17 -8.80 -0.77
N ARG A 26 -3.28 -10.06 -0.32
CA ARG A 26 -4.56 -10.61 0.15
C ARG A 26 -4.96 -9.92 1.45
N VAL A 27 -5.77 -8.87 1.34
CA VAL A 27 -6.39 -8.19 2.47
C VAL A 27 -7.77 -8.79 2.71
N LYS A 28 -7.98 -9.40 3.89
CA LYS A 28 -9.30 -9.92 4.28
C LYS A 28 -10.17 -8.79 4.79
N LYS A 29 -11.41 -8.70 4.30
CA LYS A 29 -12.39 -7.74 4.79
C LYS A 29 -13.10 -8.33 6.00
N VAL A 30 -13.20 -7.54 7.07
CA VAL A 30 -13.98 -7.88 8.27
C VAL A 30 -14.92 -6.74 8.59
N THR A 31 -16.14 -7.06 9.00
CA THR A 31 -17.11 -6.08 9.48
C THR A 31 -16.83 -5.73 10.94
N ALA A 32 -17.32 -4.58 11.39
CA ALA A 32 -17.26 -4.21 12.81
C ALA A 32 -17.90 -5.26 13.74
N ARG A 33 -18.93 -5.97 13.26
CA ARG A 33 -19.58 -7.06 13.99
C ARG A 33 -18.65 -8.27 14.13
N GLU A 34 -17.99 -8.67 13.05
CA GLU A 34 -17.02 -9.78 13.08
C GLU A 34 -15.82 -9.44 13.93
N LEU A 35 -15.33 -8.20 13.84
CA LEU A 35 -14.25 -7.72 14.70
C LEU A 35 -14.63 -7.90 16.17
N LYS A 36 -15.78 -7.36 16.60
CA LYS A 36 -16.27 -7.48 17.98
C LYS A 36 -16.38 -8.94 18.45
N ASN A 37 -16.86 -9.82 17.59
CA ASN A 37 -17.14 -11.21 17.96
C ASN A 37 -15.90 -12.12 17.87
N LYS A 38 -14.90 -11.77 17.08
CA LYS A 38 -13.73 -12.61 16.77
C LYS A 38 -12.41 -11.89 16.99
N THR A 39 -12.36 -10.89 17.89
CA THR A 39 -11.16 -10.06 18.12
C THR A 39 -9.91 -10.91 18.33
N GLY A 40 -9.96 -11.90 19.24
CA GLY A 40 -8.80 -12.73 19.56
C GLY A 40 -8.27 -13.53 18.36
N GLU A 41 -9.17 -14.10 17.56
CA GLU A 41 -8.81 -14.86 16.36
C GLU A 41 -8.19 -13.95 15.29
N ILE A 42 -8.77 -12.76 15.08
CA ILE A 42 -8.29 -11.77 14.12
C ILE A 42 -6.90 -11.27 14.52
N ILE A 43 -6.68 -10.98 15.81
CA ILE A 43 -5.36 -10.56 16.31
C ILE A 43 -4.34 -11.70 16.17
N ARG A 44 -4.70 -12.95 16.48
CA ARG A 44 -3.80 -14.11 16.28
C ARG A 44 -3.38 -14.23 14.81
N LYS A 45 -4.34 -14.19 13.89
CA LYS A 45 -4.07 -14.26 12.44
C LYS A 45 -3.26 -13.06 11.95
N ALA A 46 -3.48 -11.88 12.50
CA ALA A 46 -2.69 -10.70 12.17
C ALA A 46 -1.23 -10.85 12.63
N ARG A 47 -0.99 -11.47 13.78
CA ARG A 47 0.37 -11.84 14.23
C ARG A 47 1.03 -12.87 13.31
N GLU A 48 0.25 -13.73 12.66
CA GLU A 48 0.73 -14.72 11.68
C GLU A 48 0.96 -14.13 10.28
N GLY A 49 0.77 -12.81 10.11
CA GLY A 49 1.02 -12.11 8.85
C GLY A 49 -0.22 -11.76 8.03
N GLU A 50 -1.44 -12.15 8.47
CA GLU A 50 -2.66 -11.76 7.77
C GLU A 50 -2.97 -10.26 7.93
N LYS A 51 -3.51 -9.65 6.87
CA LYS A 51 -3.93 -8.24 6.87
C LYS A 51 -5.44 -8.15 6.85
N PHE A 52 -6.00 -7.32 7.71
CA PHE A 52 -7.45 -7.13 7.81
C PHE A 52 -7.86 -5.69 7.54
N LEU A 53 -8.86 -5.51 6.69
CA LEU A 53 -9.56 -4.25 6.49
C LEU A 53 -10.89 -4.27 7.23
N ILE A 54 -11.02 -3.42 8.23
CA ILE A 54 -12.23 -3.28 9.02
C ILE A 54 -13.19 -2.35 8.28
N THR A 55 -14.44 -2.80 8.14
CA THR A 55 -15.51 -2.05 7.49
C THR A 55 -16.66 -1.76 8.45
N VAL A 56 -17.22 -0.57 8.34
CA VAL A 56 -18.43 -0.14 9.06
C VAL A 56 -19.46 0.25 8.00
N ARG A 57 -20.63 -0.41 8.01
CA ARG A 57 -21.69 -0.19 7.01
C ARG A 57 -21.16 -0.29 5.56
N GLY A 58 -20.30 -1.28 5.31
CA GLY A 58 -19.68 -1.52 4.00
C GLY A 58 -18.55 -0.55 3.62
N LYS A 59 -18.27 0.48 4.43
CA LYS A 59 -17.20 1.45 4.18
C LYS A 59 -15.94 1.10 4.96
N PRO A 60 -14.73 1.18 4.35
CA PRO A 60 -13.47 1.03 5.07
C PRO A 60 -13.37 2.02 6.23
N ALA A 61 -12.99 1.53 7.41
CA ALA A 61 -12.92 2.33 8.64
C ALA A 61 -11.55 2.23 9.33
N ALA A 62 -10.92 1.05 9.33
CA ALA A 62 -9.62 0.84 9.96
C ALA A 62 -8.91 -0.38 9.35
N ALA A 63 -7.65 -0.59 9.71
CA ALA A 63 -6.91 -1.80 9.34
C ALA A 63 -6.18 -2.39 10.55
N ILE A 64 -6.08 -3.72 10.59
CA ILE A 64 -5.18 -4.44 11.50
C ILE A 64 -4.08 -5.06 10.65
N LEU A 65 -2.85 -4.73 10.99
CA LEU A 65 -1.65 -5.15 10.29
C LEU A 65 -0.70 -5.88 11.26
N PRO A 66 0.14 -6.79 10.77
CA PRO A 66 1.23 -7.37 11.55
C PRO A 66 2.15 -6.27 12.12
N ALA A 67 2.72 -6.49 13.30
CA ALA A 67 3.56 -5.50 13.98
C ALA A 67 4.80 -5.06 13.18
N GLU A 68 5.34 -5.94 12.33
CA GLU A 68 6.45 -5.66 11.40
C GLU A 68 6.19 -4.45 10.47
N TYR A 69 4.92 -4.12 10.22
CA TYR A 69 4.55 -2.94 9.44
C TYR A 69 4.77 -1.62 10.19
N LEU A 70 4.86 -1.66 11.52
CA LEU A 70 5.17 -0.48 12.34
C LEU A 70 6.63 -0.06 12.16
N GLU A 71 7.54 -1.03 12.07
CA GLU A 71 8.98 -0.78 11.89
C GLU A 71 9.31 -0.27 10.47
N LYS A 72 8.60 -0.79 9.45
CA LYS A 72 8.78 -0.36 8.06
C LYS A 72 8.36 1.09 7.76
N LYS A 73 7.59 1.74 8.63
CA LYS A 73 7.00 3.07 8.31
C LYS A 73 7.93 4.26 8.53
N THR A 74 9.04 4.08 9.24
CA THR A 74 9.91 5.22 9.62
C THR A 74 11.41 4.93 9.47
N GLY A 75 11.82 3.67 9.35
CA GLY A 75 13.25 3.32 9.37
C GLY A 75 14.03 3.53 8.07
N ASP A 76 13.35 3.58 6.92
CA ASP A 76 14.04 3.31 5.64
C ASP A 76 13.60 4.22 4.47
N LEU A 77 12.90 5.31 4.77
CA LEU A 77 12.63 6.34 3.77
C LEU A 77 13.83 7.27 3.70
N ARG A 78 14.66 7.09 2.67
CA ARG A 78 15.70 8.06 2.30
C ARG A 78 15.08 9.46 2.15
N PRO A 79 15.81 10.54 2.45
CA PRO A 79 15.40 11.90 2.13
C PRO A 79 14.91 12.00 0.68
N ALA A 80 13.89 12.83 0.45
CA ALA A 80 13.21 12.91 -0.85
C ALA A 80 14.19 13.23 -1.99
N GLU A 81 15.15 14.10 -1.72
CA GLU A 81 16.19 14.54 -2.65
C GLU A 81 17.11 13.36 -3.04
N GLN A 82 17.49 12.55 -2.06
CA GLN A 82 18.33 11.37 -2.28
C GLN A 82 17.56 10.29 -3.04
N ALA A 83 16.32 10.02 -2.64
CA ALA A 83 15.45 9.07 -3.34
C ALA A 83 15.23 9.47 -4.80
N TRP A 84 15.02 10.76 -5.06
CA TRP A 84 14.83 11.29 -6.41
C TRP A 84 16.09 11.10 -7.28
N LYS A 85 17.25 11.44 -6.74
CA LYS A 85 18.54 11.25 -7.43
C LYS A 85 18.79 9.79 -7.81
N ASP A 86 18.53 8.87 -6.89
CA ASP A 86 18.72 7.43 -7.12
C ASP A 86 17.76 6.90 -8.20
N ILE A 87 16.52 7.40 -8.23
CA ILE A 87 15.55 7.09 -9.29
C ILE A 87 16.05 7.58 -10.64
N GLU A 88 16.54 8.82 -10.72
CA GLU A 88 17.08 9.38 -11.98
C GLU A 88 18.29 8.60 -12.48
N GLU A 89 19.22 8.23 -11.60
CA GLU A 89 20.40 7.42 -11.96
C GLU A 89 19.99 6.04 -12.48
N THR A 90 19.03 5.39 -11.82
CA THR A 90 18.49 4.10 -12.25
C THR A 90 17.82 4.21 -13.62
N LEU A 91 17.02 5.27 -13.84
CA LEU A 91 16.34 5.50 -15.12
C LEU A 91 17.32 5.76 -16.26
N LYS A 92 18.41 6.49 -16.01
CA LYS A 92 19.48 6.72 -17.01
C LYS A 92 20.17 5.42 -17.43
N GLN A 93 20.30 4.46 -16.52
CA GLN A 93 20.91 3.16 -16.80
C GLN A 93 19.95 2.17 -17.46
N SER A 94 18.64 2.38 -17.29
CA SER A 94 17.62 1.53 -17.92
C SER A 94 17.52 1.81 -19.43
N SER A 95 17.34 0.76 -20.22
CA SER A 95 16.99 0.89 -21.64
C SER A 95 15.47 0.82 -21.76
N PRO A 96 14.76 1.93 -22.03
CA PRO A 96 13.31 1.90 -22.15
C PRO A 96 12.88 1.16 -23.43
N GLU A 97 11.82 0.36 -23.33
CA GLU A 97 11.21 -0.37 -24.46
C GLU A 97 10.62 0.59 -25.51
N PHE A 98 10.14 1.75 -25.05
CA PHE A 98 9.55 2.78 -25.89
C PHE A 98 10.45 4.02 -25.91
N LYS A 99 10.59 4.65 -27.08
CA LYS A 99 11.43 5.83 -27.23
C LYS A 99 10.84 7.06 -26.54
N THR A 100 9.50 7.11 -26.46
CA THR A 100 8.76 8.21 -25.83
C THR A 100 7.57 7.70 -25.03
N TRP A 101 7.12 8.48 -24.05
CA TRP A 101 5.94 8.12 -23.26
C TRP A 101 4.67 8.09 -24.13
N GLN A 102 4.59 8.92 -25.17
CA GLN A 102 3.46 8.93 -26.11
C GLN A 102 3.34 7.60 -26.87
N GLU A 103 4.48 7.00 -27.25
CA GLU A 103 4.53 5.70 -27.92
C GLU A 103 4.03 4.58 -27.00
N ALA A 104 4.50 4.56 -25.74
CA ALA A 104 4.02 3.63 -24.72
C ALA A 104 2.49 3.74 -24.50
N MET A 105 1.99 4.98 -24.44
CA MET A 105 0.55 5.25 -24.29
C MET A 105 -0.26 4.82 -25.52
N ALA A 106 0.27 5.04 -26.73
CA ALA A 106 -0.38 4.61 -27.97
C ALA A 106 -0.44 3.08 -28.08
N TRP A 107 0.62 2.38 -27.70
CA TRP A 107 0.68 0.92 -27.66
C TRP A 107 -0.40 0.33 -26.73
N THR A 108 -0.56 0.91 -25.53
CA THR A 108 -1.57 0.46 -24.57
C THR A 108 -2.99 0.63 -25.11
N ARG A 109 -3.26 1.77 -25.77
CA ARG A 109 -4.58 2.07 -26.36
C ARG A 109 -4.95 1.18 -27.55
N LYS A 110 -3.96 0.69 -28.31
CA LYS A 110 -4.20 -0.23 -29.44
C LYS A 110 -4.48 -1.67 -28.99
N ARG A 111 -4.21 -2.00 -27.73
CA ARG A 111 -4.36 -3.35 -27.17
C ARG A 111 -5.71 -3.58 -26.48
N ALA A 112 -6.53 -2.52 -26.36
CA ALA A 112 -7.91 -2.53 -25.87
C ALA A 112 -8.89 -2.56 -27.05
#